data_AF-A0A538BQ61-F1
#
_entry.id   AF-A0A538BQ61-F1
#
_cell.length_a   1.000
_cell.length_b   1.000
_cell.length_c   1.000
_cell.angle_alpha   90.00
_cell.angle_beta   90.00
_cell.angle_gamma   90.00
#
_symmetry.space_group_name_H-M   'P 1'
#
loop_
_entity.id
_entity.type
_entity.pdbx_description
1 polymer ?
#
loop_
_entity_poly.entity_id
_entity_poly.type
_entity_poly.pdbx_seq_one_letter_code
_entity_poly.pdbx_strand_id
1 'polypeptide(L)'
;MTDDQRWDTVTATRTEHPGPARREPVLDERYTSSRRRSARVENGAPNYIAQGSWSASIAAFNNHSHAAQLDTTFGVDRSIGQLWSALPDNTVVLFMSDNGLAWGEHRWSGKMVPYNEAIRIPMAVAGKNLANPLPVNGTDPRIVSTSTCCRRSKGTQA
;
A
#
# COMPACT_ATOMS: atom_id res chain seq x y z
N MET A 1 -12.57 -23.78 -13.04
CA MET A 1 -12.55 -22.45 -12.38
C MET A 1 -11.21 -22.38 -11.67
N THR A 2 -10.17 -21.96 -12.38
CA THR A 2 -8.78 -22.01 -11.93
C THR A 2 -8.36 -20.65 -11.41
N ASP A 3 -7.80 -20.64 -10.21
CA ASP A 3 -7.45 -19.52 -9.33
C ASP A 3 -6.18 -18.76 -9.78
N ASP A 4 -5.85 -18.79 -11.07
CA ASP A 4 -4.50 -18.48 -11.59
C ASP A 4 -4.42 -17.19 -12.43
N GLN A 5 -5.42 -16.31 -12.39
CA GLN A 5 -5.32 -14.98 -13.02
C GLN A 5 -4.61 -13.99 -12.08
N ARG A 6 -3.30 -14.18 -11.93
CA ARG A 6 -2.40 -13.23 -11.28
C ARG A 6 -2.40 -11.92 -12.08
N TRP A 7 -2.81 -10.84 -11.44
CA TRP A 7 -2.77 -9.48 -11.99
C TRP A 7 -1.31 -9.01 -12.12
N ASP A 8 -0.65 -9.41 -13.21
CA ASP A 8 0.70 -8.96 -13.52
C ASP A 8 0.69 -7.52 -14.06
N THR A 9 0.77 -6.55 -13.15
CA THR A 9 1.71 -5.42 -13.16
C THR A 9 1.65 -4.73 -11.80
N VAL A 10 2.58 -5.11 -10.93
CA VAL A 10 2.79 -4.52 -9.62
C VAL A 10 4.20 -3.97 -9.60
N THR A 11 4.36 -2.64 -9.68
CA THR A 11 5.55 -1.98 -9.12
C THR A 11 5.22 -1.50 -7.70
N ALA A 12 4.74 -2.41 -6.86
CA ALA A 12 4.93 -2.29 -5.43
C ALA A 12 6.25 -3.01 -5.13
N THR A 13 7.17 -2.31 -4.48
CA THR A 13 8.38 -2.94 -3.92
C THR A 13 7.94 -4.17 -3.13
N ARG A 14 8.30 -5.35 -3.65
CA ARG A 14 8.05 -6.65 -3.04
C ARG A 14 8.71 -6.67 -1.67
N THR A 15 7.97 -6.39 -0.61
CA THR A 15 8.36 -6.82 0.73
C THR A 15 7.94 -8.28 0.81
N GLU A 16 8.88 -9.20 0.63
CA GLU A 16 8.59 -10.62 0.80
C GLU A 16 8.13 -10.86 2.24
N HIS A 17 6.88 -11.28 2.42
CA HIS A 17 6.39 -11.81 3.69
C HIS A 17 6.71 -13.31 3.72
N PRO A 18 7.61 -13.79 4.60
CA PRO A 18 7.96 -15.20 4.65
C PRO A 18 6.90 -15.99 5.41
N GLY A 19 6.04 -16.71 4.67
CA GLY A 19 5.27 -17.86 5.16
C GLY A 19 4.04 -17.56 6.02
N PRO A 20 3.23 -18.59 6.33
CA PRO A 20 2.06 -18.44 7.18
C PRO A 20 2.48 -17.82 8.52
N ALA A 21 1.63 -16.94 9.06
CA ALA A 21 1.82 -16.27 10.34
C ALA A 21 2.48 -17.23 11.34
N ARG A 22 3.79 -17.08 11.54
CA ARG A 22 4.47 -17.82 12.60
C ARG A 22 3.72 -17.48 13.88
N ARG A 23 3.52 -18.48 14.74
CA ARG A 23 2.97 -18.35 16.10
C ARG A 23 3.27 -16.95 16.64
N GLU A 24 2.21 -16.27 17.09
CA GLU A 24 2.27 -15.03 17.87
C GLU A 24 3.61 -14.96 18.61
N PRO A 25 4.44 -13.92 18.39
CA PRO A 25 5.65 -13.81 19.16
C PRO A 25 5.21 -13.80 20.62
N VAL A 26 5.53 -14.87 21.35
CA VAL A 26 5.53 -14.86 22.80
C VAL A 26 6.32 -13.61 23.14
N LEU A 27 5.64 -12.62 23.73
CA LEU A 27 6.25 -11.36 24.11
C LEU A 27 7.51 -11.72 24.90
N ASP A 28 8.68 -11.52 24.30
CA ASP A 28 9.97 -11.83 24.93
C ASP A 28 9.97 -11.12 26.29
N GLU A 29 10.45 -11.80 27.33
CA GLU A 29 10.62 -11.24 28.69
C GLU A 29 11.47 -9.96 28.68
N ARG A 30 12.21 -9.71 27.58
CA ARG A 30 12.89 -8.43 27.29
C ARG A 30 11.95 -7.26 26.93
N TYR A 31 10.71 -7.50 26.55
CA TYR A 31 9.67 -6.47 26.38
C TYR A 31 8.99 -6.14 27.73
N THR A 32 8.93 -7.10 28.65
CA THR A 32 8.32 -6.92 29.98
C THR A 32 9.30 -6.36 31.01
N SER A 33 10.61 -6.47 30.78
CA SER A 33 11.62 -5.97 31.70
C SER A 33 12.79 -5.28 30.99
N SER A 34 12.78 -3.95 30.98
CA SER A 34 13.95 -3.11 31.31
C SER A 34 13.70 -1.65 30.93
N ARG A 35 13.82 -0.77 31.93
CA ARG A 35 14.01 0.69 31.84
C ARG A 35 13.19 1.41 30.77
N ARG A 36 12.18 2.15 31.26
CA ARG A 36 11.50 3.27 30.60
C ARG A 36 12.46 4.15 29.77
N ARG A 37 12.81 3.73 28.56
CA ARG A 37 13.31 4.62 27.52
C ARG A 37 12.11 4.85 26.65
N SER A 38 11.41 5.95 26.93
CA SER A 38 10.52 6.58 25.95
C SER A 38 11.28 6.57 24.64
N ALA A 39 10.76 5.83 23.66
CA ALA A 39 11.39 5.75 22.37
C ALA A 39 11.69 7.19 21.90
N ARG A 40 12.93 7.45 21.49
CA ARG A 40 13.36 8.82 21.16
C ARG A 40 12.40 9.37 20.11
N VAL A 41 11.84 10.54 20.36
CA VAL A 41 11.12 11.29 19.33
C VAL A 41 12.17 11.74 18.32
N GLU A 42 11.89 11.61 17.03
CA GLU A 42 12.76 12.12 15.97
C GLU A 42 12.98 13.63 16.15
N ASN A 43 14.21 14.10 15.98
CA ASN A 43 14.53 15.53 16.14
C ASN A 43 13.74 16.35 15.11
N GLY A 44 12.94 17.32 15.57
CA GLY A 44 12.11 18.14 14.69
C GLY A 44 10.77 17.50 14.31
N ALA A 45 10.40 16.35 14.92
CA ALA A 45 9.08 15.79 14.74
C ALA A 45 8.00 16.81 15.11
N PRO A 46 6.92 16.91 14.32
CA PRO A 46 5.82 17.82 14.63
C PRO A 46 5.15 17.40 15.95
N ASN A 47 4.54 18.37 16.63
CA ASN A 47 3.96 18.17 17.97
C ASN A 47 3.01 16.96 18.04
N TYR A 48 2.22 16.72 16.99
CA TYR A 48 1.27 15.61 16.92
C TYR A 48 1.94 14.22 16.85
N ILE A 49 3.22 14.12 16.48
CA ILE A 49 4.04 12.91 16.54
C ILE A 49 4.84 12.86 17.84
N ALA A 50 5.41 13.99 18.24
CA ALA A 50 6.22 14.08 19.44
C ALA A 50 5.46 13.73 20.73
N GLN A 51 4.17 14.07 20.77
CA GLN A 51 3.27 13.80 21.89
C GLN A 51 2.59 12.42 21.80
N GLY A 52 2.78 11.70 20.68
CA GLY A 52 2.22 10.37 20.47
C GLY A 52 2.80 9.37 21.46
N SER A 53 1.94 8.82 22.31
CA SER A 53 2.31 7.75 23.25
C SER A 53 2.37 6.40 22.52
N TRP A 54 3.35 5.58 22.89
CA TRP A 54 3.42 4.19 22.44
C TRP A 54 3.35 3.26 23.66
N SER A 55 2.35 2.38 23.69
CA SER A 55 2.12 1.42 24.77
C SER A 55 1.85 0.03 24.21
N ALA A 56 1.95 -1.00 25.06
CA ALA A 56 1.58 -2.36 24.70
C ALA A 56 0.12 -2.47 24.23
N SER A 57 -0.80 -1.72 24.84
CA SER A 57 -2.20 -1.71 24.45
C SER A 57 -2.44 -1.07 23.08
N ILE A 58 -1.73 0.02 22.75
CA ILE A 58 -1.79 0.66 21.43
C ILE A 58 -1.22 -0.28 20.36
N ALA A 59 -0.09 -0.92 20.64
CA ALA A 59 0.49 -1.91 19.73
C ALA A 59 -0.46 -3.09 19.49
N ALA A 60 -1.09 -3.63 20.53
CA ALA A 60 -2.07 -4.72 20.41
C ALA A 60 -3.31 -4.30 19.61
N PHE A 61 -3.83 -3.09 19.86
CA PHE A 61 -4.93 -2.52 19.08
C PHE A 61 -4.56 -2.41 17.59
N ASN A 62 -3.41 -1.82 17.27
CA ASN A 62 -2.95 -1.67 15.90
C ASN A 62 -2.76 -3.02 15.20
N ASN A 63 -2.19 -4.03 15.89
CA ASN A 63 -2.03 -5.36 15.34
C ASN A 63 -3.38 -6.03 15.02
N HIS A 64 -4.35 -5.92 15.94
CA HIS A 64 -5.70 -6.44 15.72
C HIS A 64 -6.40 -5.74 14.55
N SER A 65 -6.33 -4.40 14.50
CA SER A 65 -6.89 -3.61 13.41
C SER A 65 -6.25 -3.94 12.05
N HIS A 66 -4.93 -4.15 12.02
CA HIS A 66 -4.21 -4.53 10.80
C HIS A 66 -4.61 -5.92 10.32
N ALA A 67 -4.69 -6.91 11.23
CA ALA A 67 -5.15 -8.25 10.88
C ALA A 67 -6.59 -8.23 10.31
N ALA A 68 -7.51 -7.53 10.98
CA ALA A 68 -8.88 -7.38 10.50
C ALA A 68 -8.95 -6.69 9.13
N GLN A 69 -8.09 -5.69 8.88
CA GLN A 69 -8.04 -5.04 7.58
C GLN A 69 -7.59 -6.00 6.48
N LEU A 70 -6.56 -6.82 6.71
CA LEU A 70 -6.11 -7.82 5.73
C LEU A 70 -7.24 -8.79 5.35
N ASP A 71 -8.01 -9.25 6.34
CA ASP A 71 -9.19 -10.10 6.08
C ASP A 71 -10.24 -9.40 5.22
N THR A 72 -10.51 -8.11 5.49
CA THR A 72 -11.43 -7.32 4.63
C THR A 72 -10.88 -7.13 3.23
N THR A 73 -9.57 -6.91 3.07
CA THR A 73 -8.91 -6.78 1.77
C THR A 73 -9.06 -8.06 0.94
N PHE A 74 -8.96 -9.24 1.54
CA PHE A 74 -9.25 -10.50 0.85
C PHE A 74 -10.72 -10.61 0.41
N GLY A 75 -11.66 -10.08 1.19
CA GLY A 75 -13.08 -10.00 0.80
C GLY A 75 -13.30 -9.06 -0.40
N VAL A 76 -12.62 -7.91 -0.39
CA VAL A 76 -12.64 -6.93 -1.49
C VAL A 76 -12.06 -7.54 -2.76
N ASP A 77 -10.91 -8.22 -2.68
CA ASP A 77 -10.27 -8.90 -3.81
C ASP A 77 -11.21 -9.91 -4.50
N ARG A 78 -11.86 -10.77 -3.70
CA ARG A 78 -12.88 -11.71 -4.21
C ARG A 78 -14.04 -10.99 -4.91
N SER A 79 -14.50 -9.88 -4.35
CA SER A 79 -15.59 -9.07 -4.93
C SER A 79 -15.17 -8.42 -6.25
N ILE A 80 -13.92 -7.95 -6.34
CA ILE A 80 -13.34 -7.41 -7.58
C ILE A 80 -13.28 -8.51 -8.66
N GLY A 81 -12.89 -9.74 -8.32
CA GLY A 81 -12.89 -10.86 -9.28
C GLY A 81 -14.28 -11.16 -9.85
N GLN A 82 -15.32 -11.07 -9.02
CA GLN A 82 -16.72 -11.23 -9.47
C GLN A 82 -17.15 -10.09 -10.40
N LEU A 83 -16.86 -8.84 -10.02
CA LEU A 83 -17.13 -7.67 -10.87
C LEU A 83 -16.41 -7.80 -12.20
N TRP A 84 -15.11 -8.08 -12.18
CA TRP A 84 -14.28 -8.25 -13.38
C TRP A 84 -14.86 -9.28 -14.35
N SER A 85 -15.32 -10.41 -13.83
CA SER A 85 -15.93 -11.47 -14.63
C SER A 85 -17.21 -11.00 -15.33
N ALA A 86 -18.00 -10.14 -14.68
CA ALA A 86 -19.25 -9.60 -15.19
C ALA A 86 -19.08 -8.40 -16.14
N LEU A 87 -17.92 -7.74 -16.17
CA LEU A 87 -17.71 -6.54 -16.99
C LEU A 87 -17.67 -6.87 -18.50
N PRO A 88 -18.31 -6.05 -19.36
CA PRO A 88 -18.12 -6.11 -20.81
C PRO A 88 -16.68 -5.81 -21.24
N ASP A 89 -16.23 -6.39 -22.35
CA ASP A 89 -14.83 -6.28 -22.80
C ASP A 89 -14.39 -4.86 -23.20
N ASN A 90 -15.35 -3.99 -23.50
CA ASN A 90 -15.13 -2.57 -23.82
C ASN A 90 -15.07 -1.67 -22.57
N THR A 91 -14.89 -2.24 -21.37
CA THR A 91 -14.78 -1.51 -20.11
C THR A 91 -13.33 -1.22 -19.74
N VAL A 92 -13.07 0.01 -19.29
CA VAL A 92 -11.83 0.38 -18.60
C VAL A 92 -12.13 0.47 -17.10
N VAL A 93 -11.27 -0.15 -16.30
CA VAL A 93 -11.33 -0.16 -14.84
C VAL A 93 -10.14 0.64 -14.31
N LEU A 94 -10.43 1.67 -13.53
CA LEU A 94 -9.45 2.38 -12.70
C LEU A 94 -9.64 1.90 -11.26
N PHE A 95 -8.64 1.20 -10.73
CA PHE A 95 -8.59 0.83 -9.32
C PHE A 95 -7.65 1.78 -8.59
N MET A 96 -8.13 2.44 -7.55
CA MET A 96 -7.30 3.27 -6.68
C MET A 96 -7.88 3.35 -5.27
N SER A 97 -7.03 3.61 -4.29
CA SER A 97 -7.46 3.99 -2.95
C SER A 97 -7.58 5.51 -2.82
N ASP A 98 -8.35 6.00 -1.85
CA ASP A 98 -8.44 7.42 -1.51
C ASP A 98 -7.23 7.90 -0.69
N ASN A 99 -6.66 7.02 0.13
CA ASN A 99 -5.50 7.28 0.97
C ASN A 99 -4.88 5.96 1.48
N GLY A 100 -3.66 6.04 1.99
CA GLY A 100 -3.08 4.96 2.78
C GLY A 100 -3.54 5.00 4.25
N LEU A 101 -3.05 4.07 5.06
CA LEU A 101 -3.37 3.98 6.48
C LEU A 101 -2.12 3.56 7.25
N ALA A 102 -1.79 4.29 8.32
CA ALA A 102 -0.73 3.91 9.24
C ALA A 102 -1.27 2.91 10.30
N TRP A 103 -0.45 1.91 10.61
CA TRP A 103 -0.69 0.87 11.64
C TRP A 103 0.24 1.02 12.84
N GLY A 104 0.74 2.23 13.11
CA GLY A 104 1.64 2.51 14.23
C GLY A 104 3.00 3.07 13.83
N GLU A 105 3.27 3.19 12.52
CA GLU A 105 4.44 3.90 12.02
C GLU A 105 4.48 5.31 12.59
N HIS A 106 5.66 5.77 12.99
CA HIS A 106 5.84 7.06 13.67
C HIS A 106 4.95 7.25 14.92
N ARG A 107 4.49 6.16 15.56
CA ARG A 107 3.53 6.17 16.69
C ARG A 107 2.16 6.74 16.32
N TRP A 108 1.81 6.73 15.03
CA TRP A 108 0.55 7.19 14.51
C TRP A 108 -0.29 6.02 14.00
N SER A 109 -1.61 6.10 14.19
CA SER A 109 -2.58 5.18 13.62
C SER A 109 -3.62 5.99 12.87
N GLY A 110 -3.97 5.56 11.66
CA GLY A 110 -4.90 6.29 10.78
C GLY A 110 -4.22 7.05 9.63
N LYS A 111 -4.95 8.01 9.05
CA LYS A 111 -4.61 8.65 7.76
C LYS A 111 -4.34 10.15 7.80
N MET A 112 -4.39 10.76 8.99
CA MET A 112 -4.35 12.23 9.16
C MET A 112 -2.92 12.78 9.29
N VAL A 113 -1.96 12.18 8.59
CA VAL A 113 -0.54 12.56 8.65
C VAL A 113 0.08 12.56 7.25
N PRO A 114 1.06 13.42 6.97
CA PRO A 114 1.67 13.53 5.65
C PRO A 114 2.83 12.54 5.45
N TYR A 115 2.73 11.34 6.02
CA TYR A 115 3.73 10.28 5.84
C TYR A 115 3.36 9.35 4.69
N ASN A 116 4.37 8.65 4.14
CA ASN A 116 4.19 7.79 2.97
C ASN A 116 3.06 6.77 3.16
N GLU A 117 2.92 6.24 4.36
CA GLU A 117 1.92 5.26 4.75
C GLU A 117 0.48 5.78 4.60
N ALA A 118 0.27 7.10 4.76
CA ALA A 118 -1.04 7.72 4.65
C ALA A 118 -1.32 8.34 3.26
N ILE A 119 -0.28 8.70 2.51
CA ILE A 119 -0.43 9.40 1.21
C ILE A 119 -0.14 8.52 -0.01
N ARG A 120 0.63 7.44 0.12
CA ARG A 120 0.86 6.51 -0.98
C ARG A 120 -0.32 5.55 -1.09
N ILE A 121 -0.84 5.44 -2.30
CA ILE A 121 -1.98 4.59 -2.63
C ILE A 121 -1.63 3.63 -3.76
N PRO A 122 -2.26 2.44 -3.81
CA PRO A 122 -2.29 1.65 -5.03
C PRO A 122 -3.10 2.39 -6.10
N MET A 123 -2.61 2.35 -7.34
CA MET A 123 -3.33 2.82 -8.52
C MET A 123 -3.02 1.88 -9.68
N ALA A 124 -4.05 1.37 -10.35
CA ALA A 124 -3.93 0.49 -11.50
C ALA A 124 -5.03 0.79 -12.53
N VAL A 125 -4.70 0.61 -13.81
CA VAL A 125 -5.65 0.71 -14.91
C VAL A 125 -5.66 -0.63 -15.65
N ALA A 126 -6.85 -1.17 -15.86
CA ALA A 126 -7.04 -2.48 -16.48
C ALA A 126 -8.27 -2.50 -17.40
N GLY A 127 -8.31 -3.47 -18.30
CA GLY A 127 -9.42 -3.70 -19.21
C GLY A 127 -9.14 -4.96 -20.03
N LYS A 128 -10.17 -5.76 -20.33
CA LYS A 128 -10.00 -7.07 -20.98
C LYS A 128 -9.33 -6.97 -22.36
N ASN A 129 -9.60 -5.88 -23.08
CA ASN A 129 -9.01 -5.56 -24.38
C ASN A 129 -7.93 -4.47 -24.30
N LEU A 130 -7.40 -4.15 -23.11
CA LEU A 130 -6.22 -3.30 -22.99
C LEU A 130 -4.96 -4.19 -23.08
N ALA A 131 -3.90 -3.67 -23.71
CA ALA A 131 -2.62 -4.36 -23.65
C ALA A 131 -2.16 -4.47 -22.18
N ASN A 132 -1.74 -5.67 -21.75
CA ASN A 132 -1.32 -5.93 -20.38
C ASN A 132 0.02 -6.71 -20.35
N PRO A 133 1.12 -6.12 -19.84
CA PRO A 133 1.23 -4.72 -19.42
C PRO A 133 1.04 -3.75 -20.59
N LEU A 134 0.50 -2.56 -20.32
CA LEU A 134 0.55 -1.48 -21.31
C LEU A 134 2.02 -1.20 -21.64
N PRO A 135 2.42 -1.12 -22.92
CA PRO A 135 3.79 -0.81 -23.28
C PRO A 135 4.22 0.52 -22.65
N VAL A 136 5.48 0.62 -22.22
CA VAL A 136 6.05 1.90 -21.76
C VAL A 136 6.03 2.87 -22.95
N ASN A 137 5.32 4.00 -22.83
CA ASN A 137 4.98 4.94 -23.92
C ASN A 137 4.01 4.38 -24.98
N GLY A 138 3.30 3.29 -24.70
CA GLY A 138 2.23 2.79 -25.55
C GLY A 138 1.06 3.77 -25.57
N THR A 139 0.49 3.95 -26.75
CA THR A 139 -0.73 4.73 -26.94
C THR A 139 -1.92 3.79 -27.07
N ASP A 140 -2.92 3.89 -26.20
CA ASP A 140 -4.24 3.32 -26.41
C ASP A 140 -5.22 4.48 -26.66
N PRO A 141 -6.00 4.49 -27.75
CA PRO A 141 -6.89 5.61 -28.07
C PRO A 141 -7.97 5.87 -27.01
N ARG A 142 -8.19 4.94 -26.08
CA ARG A 142 -9.14 5.06 -24.96
C ARG A 142 -8.52 5.65 -23.69
N ILE A 143 -7.20 5.71 -23.59
CA ILE A 143 -6.49 6.16 -22.39
C ILE A 143 -5.45 7.22 -22.75
N VAL A 144 -5.64 8.41 -22.19
CA VAL A 144 -4.66 9.50 -22.26
C VAL A 144 -4.08 9.70 -20.87
N SER A 145 -2.79 9.41 -20.69
CA SER A 145 -2.02 9.84 -19.53
C SER A 145 -1.22 11.07 -19.89
N THR A 146 -1.42 12.18 -19.19
CA THR A 146 -0.73 13.45 -19.46
C THR A 146 0.63 13.55 -18.76
N SER A 147 1.20 12.42 -18.33
CA SER A 147 2.53 12.35 -17.72
C SER A 147 3.66 12.40 -18.76
N THR A 148 3.62 13.38 -19.66
CA THR A 148 4.76 13.65 -20.55
C THR A 148 5.86 14.31 -19.71
N CYS A 149 6.80 13.49 -19.22
CA CYS A 149 8.07 14.00 -18.75
C CYS A 149 8.77 14.67 -19.95
N CYS A 150 9.08 15.96 -19.85
CA CYS A 150 9.92 16.65 -20.84
C CYS A 150 11.25 15.90 -20.96
N ARG A 151 11.41 15.10 -22.02
CA ARG A 151 12.69 14.50 -22.39
C ARG A 151 13.63 15.65 -22.76
N ARG A 152 14.54 16.04 -21.85
CA ARG A 152 15.66 16.93 -22.22
C ARG A 152 16.45 16.24 -23.31
N SER A 153 16.44 16.81 -24.53
CA SER A 153 17.45 16.47 -25.53
C SER A 153 18.82 16.91 -24.98
N LYS A 154 19.78 15.99 -24.95
CA LYS A 154 21.18 16.38 -24.77
C LYS A 154 21.57 17.08 -26.07
N GLY A 155 21.75 18.40 -26.02
CA GLY A 155 22.37 19.13 -27.12
C GLY A 155 23.80 18.64 -27.30
N THR A 156 24.11 18.13 -28.49
CA THR A 156 25.49 17.95 -28.94
C THR A 156 26.07 19.35 -29.10
N GLN A 157 26.97 19.75 -28.19
CA GLN A 157 27.80 20.93 -28.42
C GLN A 157 28.76 20.60 -29.57
N ALA A 158 28.74 21.46 -30.60
CA ALA A 158 29.72 21.48 -31.68
C ALA A 158 30.96 22.27 -31.25
#